data_AF-A0A0S8HXW8-F1
#
_entry.id   AF-A0A0S8HXW8-F1
#
_cell.length_a   1.000
_cell.length_b   1.000
_cell.length_c   1.000
_cell.angle_alpha   90.00
_cell.angle_beta   90.00
_cell.angle_gamma   90.00
#
_symmetry.space_group_name_H-M   'P 1'
#
loop_
_entity.id
_entity.type
_entity.pdbx_description
1 polymer ?
#
loop_
_entity_poly.entity_id
_entity_poly.type
_entity_poly.pdbx_seq_one_letter_code
_entity_poly.pdbx_strand_id
1 'polypeptide(L)'
;MSFAQETNKVNPNYELAEKFTSDKVRELLYDTSINVNWIENTDQFWYRFKNNNGTHFTLVDPVKETKQPVFDNVKLASALSKYLNKPYDPLHNPVSTIKFVKENKAVEFQIDSLKFEYDLSTAAVTFIDTVRTPERQRETWKSFSPDSVYVVFAKNHNLFVMDAEDPDSVEHQLTTEGERWYSFASSDDDTTTKRVRARVQWFENSHKLYVVRQDRRKVNDLWVIDVLSEPRPTLETYKYPMPGEENVPQYELWFFNAEKRTKVKAEADKWIDQAIGGTYIGGGGIFIGKTNDKLYFVRRSRDWKDIELCAADT
;
A
#
# COMPACT_ATOMS: atom_id res chain seq x y z
N MET A 1 -55.65 -7.56 34.22
CA MET A 1 -55.55 -7.96 32.80
C MET A 1 -54.18 -7.54 32.32
N SER A 2 -53.31 -8.49 31.97
CA SER A 2 -52.00 -8.22 31.37
C SER A 2 -52.15 -8.41 29.86
N PHE A 3 -51.84 -7.37 29.08
CA PHE A 3 -51.78 -7.48 27.63
C PHE A 3 -50.41 -8.06 27.25
N ALA A 4 -50.39 -9.29 26.76
CA ALA A 4 -49.20 -9.88 26.16
C ALA A 4 -48.98 -9.22 24.78
N GLN A 5 -47.85 -8.55 24.61
CA GLN A 5 -47.41 -8.04 23.33
C GLN A 5 -46.85 -9.22 22.53
N GLU A 6 -47.52 -9.63 21.45
CA GLU A 6 -46.98 -10.61 20.50
C GLU A 6 -45.66 -10.08 19.93
N THR A 7 -44.53 -10.58 20.42
CA THR A 7 -43.24 -10.34 19.82
C THR A 7 -43.17 -11.16 18.55
N ASN A 8 -43.55 -10.57 17.41
CA ASN A 8 -43.20 -11.12 16.09
C ASN A 8 -41.68 -11.27 16.06
N LYS A 9 -41.21 -12.51 16.23
CA LYS A 9 -39.78 -12.84 16.20
C LYS A 9 -39.32 -12.70 14.76
N VAL A 10 -38.83 -11.51 14.42
CA VAL A 10 -38.21 -11.25 13.11
C VAL A 10 -36.95 -12.09 13.05
N ASN A 11 -37.01 -13.21 12.34
CA ASN A 11 -35.83 -14.02 12.08
C ASN A 11 -34.95 -13.24 11.09
N PRO A 12 -33.67 -13.01 11.41
CA PRO A 12 -32.74 -12.36 10.48
C PRO A 12 -32.65 -13.19 9.19
N ASN A 13 -32.93 -12.53 8.06
CA ASN A 13 -32.83 -13.15 6.74
C ASN A 13 -31.39 -12.99 6.22
N TYR A 14 -30.50 -13.84 6.72
CA TYR A 14 -29.08 -13.80 6.36
C TYR A 14 -28.84 -14.03 4.87
N GLU A 15 -29.65 -14.85 4.20
CA GLU A 15 -29.57 -15.05 2.74
C GLU A 15 -29.85 -13.77 1.96
N LEU A 16 -30.81 -12.95 2.42
CA LEU A 16 -31.07 -11.64 1.84
C LEU A 16 -29.95 -10.66 2.16
N ALA A 17 -29.47 -10.63 3.40
CA ALA A 17 -28.34 -9.78 3.80
C ALA A 17 -27.06 -10.11 3.00
N GLU A 18 -26.81 -11.39 2.72
CA GLU A 18 -25.67 -11.84 1.91
C GLU A 18 -25.71 -11.27 0.49
N LYS A 19 -26.90 -11.12 -0.11
CA LYS A 19 -27.08 -10.49 -1.44
C LYS A 19 -26.69 -9.01 -1.46
N PHE A 20 -26.75 -8.33 -0.31
CA PHE A 20 -26.39 -6.92 -0.15
C PHE A 20 -25.03 -6.72 0.52
N THR A 21 -24.22 -7.77 0.64
CA THR A 21 -22.81 -7.63 1.03
C THR A 21 -22.09 -6.72 0.05
N SER A 22 -21.07 -6.02 0.54
CA SER A 22 -20.26 -5.11 -0.27
C SER A 22 -19.74 -5.79 -1.54
N ASP A 23 -19.35 -7.06 -1.46
CA ASP A 23 -18.75 -7.80 -2.56
C ASP A 23 -19.77 -8.08 -3.68
N LYS A 24 -20.97 -8.58 -3.34
CA LYS A 24 -22.04 -8.84 -4.33
C LYS A 24 -22.63 -7.55 -4.91
N VAL A 25 -22.76 -6.50 -4.09
CA VAL A 25 -23.20 -5.19 -4.58
C VAL A 25 -22.15 -4.60 -5.53
N ARG A 26 -20.85 -4.75 -5.23
CA ARG A 26 -19.76 -4.25 -6.08
C ARG A 26 -19.74 -4.87 -7.48
N GLU A 27 -20.19 -6.11 -7.64
CA GLU A 27 -20.33 -6.74 -8.97
C GLU A 27 -21.41 -6.07 -9.82
N LEU A 28 -22.48 -5.60 -9.18
CA LEU A 28 -23.62 -4.89 -9.79
C LEU A 28 -23.38 -3.40 -9.98
N LEU A 29 -22.38 -2.83 -9.29
CA LEU A 29 -22.02 -1.43 -9.41
C LEU A 29 -21.13 -1.18 -10.62
N TYR A 30 -21.47 -0.12 -11.34
CA TYR A 30 -20.68 0.48 -12.40
C TYR A 30 -19.76 1.55 -11.83
N ASP A 31 -18.78 1.98 -12.62
CA ASP A 31 -17.88 3.04 -12.19
C ASP A 31 -18.68 4.35 -12.04
N THR A 32 -18.54 5.02 -10.90
CA THR A 32 -19.21 6.30 -10.60
C THR A 32 -18.27 7.49 -10.67
N SER A 33 -16.98 7.23 -10.87
CA SER A 33 -15.92 8.22 -11.03
C SER A 33 -14.89 7.72 -12.03
N ILE A 34 -14.11 8.64 -12.59
CA ILE A 34 -12.99 8.30 -13.46
C ILE A 34 -11.69 8.36 -12.67
N ASN A 35 -10.82 7.38 -12.86
CA ASN A 35 -9.43 7.43 -12.44
C ASN A 35 -8.57 7.76 -13.67
N VAL A 36 -7.94 8.94 -13.65
CA VAL A 36 -7.17 9.47 -14.77
C VAL A 36 -5.73 9.00 -14.70
N ASN A 37 -5.23 8.44 -15.80
CA ASN A 37 -3.86 7.98 -15.96
C ASN A 37 -3.18 8.80 -17.05
N TRP A 38 -2.23 9.67 -16.66
CA TRP A 38 -1.47 10.49 -17.60
C TRP A 38 -0.47 9.64 -18.39
N ILE A 39 -0.32 9.94 -19.68
CA ILE A 39 0.67 9.31 -20.54
C ILE A 39 1.97 10.10 -20.40
N GLU A 40 3.03 9.43 -19.94
CA GLU A 40 4.34 10.04 -19.71
C GLU A 40 4.82 10.84 -20.94
N ASN A 41 5.39 12.02 -20.69
CA ASN A 41 5.93 12.93 -21.71
C ASN A 41 4.88 13.47 -22.71
N THR A 42 3.60 13.44 -22.37
CA THR A 42 2.52 14.04 -23.17
C THR A 42 1.50 14.74 -22.28
N ASP A 43 0.66 15.60 -22.88
CA ASP A 43 -0.52 16.19 -22.22
C ASP A 43 -1.78 15.33 -22.38
N GLN A 44 -1.64 14.07 -22.83
CA GLN A 44 -2.76 13.15 -23.03
C GLN A 44 -2.93 12.25 -21.82
N PHE A 45 -4.16 11.82 -21.58
CA PHE A 45 -4.47 10.87 -20.51
C PHE A 45 -5.51 9.85 -20.95
N TRP A 46 -5.56 8.73 -20.26
CA TRP A 46 -6.60 7.73 -20.47
C TRP A 46 -7.31 7.39 -19.16
N TYR A 47 -8.53 6.89 -19.28
CA TYR A 47 -9.28 6.34 -18.16
C TYR A 47 -10.03 5.07 -18.57
N ARG A 48 -10.21 4.18 -17.60
CA ARG A 48 -11.09 3.01 -17.70
C ARG A 48 -12.44 3.36 -17.07
N PHE A 49 -13.53 2.95 -17.71
CA PHE A 49 -14.88 3.15 -17.19
C PHE A 49 -15.77 1.96 -17.52
N LYS A 50 -16.30 1.29 -16.49
CA LYS A 50 -17.26 0.19 -16.58
C LYS A 50 -18.68 0.73 -16.45
N ASN A 51 -19.52 0.47 -17.44
CA ASN A 51 -20.96 0.78 -17.44
C ASN A 51 -21.77 -0.43 -17.97
N ASN A 52 -23.08 -0.25 -18.18
CA ASN A 52 -23.96 -1.32 -18.69
C ASN A 52 -23.53 -1.88 -20.05
N ASN A 53 -22.77 -1.11 -20.84
CA ASN A 53 -22.28 -1.49 -22.17
C ASN A 53 -20.86 -2.06 -22.11
N GLY A 54 -20.35 -2.36 -20.93
CA GLY A 54 -19.08 -3.03 -20.72
C GLY A 54 -17.99 -2.11 -20.16
N THR A 55 -16.75 -2.58 -20.25
CA THR A 55 -15.56 -1.85 -19.80
C THR A 55 -14.90 -1.14 -20.97
N HIS A 56 -14.80 0.18 -20.91
CA HIS A 56 -14.21 1.00 -21.98
C HIS A 56 -12.93 1.69 -21.52
N PHE A 57 -11.93 1.72 -22.39
CA PHE A 57 -10.72 2.50 -22.24
C PHE A 57 -10.80 3.71 -23.17
N THR A 58 -10.78 4.91 -22.60
CA THR A 58 -10.90 6.16 -23.36
C THR A 58 -9.61 6.95 -23.27
N LEU A 59 -9.07 7.34 -24.42
CA LEU A 59 -7.98 8.30 -24.57
C LEU A 59 -8.57 9.71 -24.72
N VAL A 60 -7.98 10.67 -24.01
CA VAL A 60 -8.36 12.07 -24.04
C VAL A 60 -7.15 12.91 -24.42
N ASP A 61 -7.33 13.79 -25.40
CA ASP A 61 -6.40 14.86 -25.74
C ASP A 61 -7.06 16.19 -25.33
N PRO A 62 -6.68 16.76 -24.18
CA PRO A 62 -7.26 18.01 -23.68
C PRO A 62 -6.96 19.21 -24.57
N VAL A 63 -5.80 19.23 -25.21
CA VAL A 63 -5.37 20.33 -26.09
C VAL A 63 -6.20 20.36 -27.36
N LYS A 64 -6.54 19.19 -27.90
CA LYS A 64 -7.41 19.06 -29.08
C LYS A 64 -8.89 18.92 -28.74
N GLU A 65 -9.24 18.88 -27.45
CA GLU A 65 -10.60 18.64 -26.95
C GLU A 65 -11.25 17.36 -27.51
N THR A 66 -10.45 16.30 -27.72
CA THR A 66 -10.95 15.04 -28.29
C THR A 66 -10.98 13.91 -27.27
N LYS A 67 -11.97 13.02 -27.42
CA LYS A 67 -12.07 11.76 -26.70
C LYS A 67 -12.31 10.64 -27.69
N GLN A 68 -11.56 9.56 -27.57
CA GLN A 68 -11.69 8.40 -28.44
C GLN A 68 -11.41 7.11 -27.67
N PRO A 69 -11.98 5.96 -28.09
CA PRO A 69 -11.57 4.67 -27.55
C PRO A 69 -10.07 4.46 -27.75
N VAL A 70 -9.38 3.91 -26.76
CA VAL A 70 -7.98 3.49 -26.92
C VAL A 70 -7.91 2.38 -27.98
N PHE A 71 -8.82 1.41 -27.91
CA PHE A 71 -8.95 0.31 -28.87
C PHE A 71 -10.41 -0.08 -29.02
N ASP A 72 -10.69 -0.86 -30.06
CA ASP A 72 -11.99 -1.49 -30.28
C ASP A 72 -12.06 -2.79 -29.44
N ASN A 73 -13.00 -2.83 -28.49
CA ASN A 73 -13.18 -3.99 -27.60
C ASN A 73 -13.50 -5.28 -28.34
N VAL A 74 -14.23 -5.22 -29.46
CA VAL A 74 -14.57 -6.40 -30.27
C VAL A 74 -13.32 -6.93 -30.95
N LYS A 75 -12.50 -6.05 -31.51
CA LYS A 75 -11.23 -6.44 -32.13
C LYS A 75 -10.26 -7.02 -31.11
N LEU A 76 -10.15 -6.39 -29.94
CA LEU A 76 -9.29 -6.88 -28.86
C LEU A 76 -9.74 -8.25 -28.37
N ALA A 77 -11.03 -8.42 -28.06
CA ALA A 77 -11.57 -9.71 -27.62
C ALA A 77 -11.41 -10.80 -28.69
N SER A 78 -11.59 -10.47 -29.96
CA SER A 78 -11.35 -11.40 -31.09
C SER A 78 -9.89 -11.81 -31.18
N ALA A 79 -8.96 -10.85 -31.12
CA ALA A 79 -7.53 -11.11 -31.18
C ALA A 79 -7.05 -11.95 -29.97
N LEU A 80 -7.52 -11.64 -28.76
CA LEU A 80 -7.27 -12.43 -27.56
C LEU A 80 -7.84 -13.83 -27.65
N SER A 81 -9.08 -13.98 -28.15
CA SER A 81 -9.72 -15.29 -28.29
C SER A 81 -8.95 -16.18 -29.26
N LYS A 82 -8.47 -15.59 -30.36
CA LYS A 82 -7.64 -16.30 -31.35
C LYS A 82 -6.28 -16.69 -30.78
N TYR A 83 -5.67 -15.82 -29.97
CA TYR A 83 -4.35 -16.07 -29.39
C TYR A 83 -4.40 -17.12 -28.28
N LEU A 84 -5.37 -17.02 -27.37
CA LEU A 84 -5.48 -17.87 -26.18
C LEU A 84 -6.35 -19.11 -26.38
N ASN A 85 -6.98 -19.26 -27.55
CA ASN A 85 -7.92 -20.32 -27.85
C ASN A 85 -9.03 -20.47 -26.78
N LYS A 86 -9.50 -19.34 -26.25
CA LYS A 86 -10.52 -19.22 -25.21
C LYS A 86 -11.50 -18.11 -25.59
N PRO A 87 -12.81 -18.26 -25.41
CA PRO A 87 -13.74 -17.18 -25.70
C PRO A 87 -13.55 -15.99 -24.74
N TYR A 88 -13.36 -14.79 -25.29
CA TYR A 88 -13.39 -13.52 -24.56
C TYR A 88 -14.62 -12.70 -24.96
N ASP A 89 -15.31 -12.17 -23.95
CA ASP A 89 -16.46 -11.29 -24.13
C ASP A 89 -16.00 -9.82 -24.32
N PRO A 90 -16.36 -9.15 -25.44
CA PRO A 90 -16.05 -7.74 -25.67
C PRO A 90 -16.60 -6.77 -24.61
N LEU A 91 -17.69 -7.12 -23.93
CA LEU A 91 -18.30 -6.28 -22.89
C LEU A 91 -17.60 -6.47 -21.54
N HIS A 92 -17.11 -7.67 -21.27
CA HIS A 92 -16.44 -8.06 -20.03
C HIS A 92 -14.94 -8.30 -20.25
N ASN A 93 -14.24 -7.25 -20.64
CA ASN A 93 -12.79 -7.28 -20.81
C ASN A 93 -12.08 -7.34 -19.43
N PRO A 94 -11.24 -8.37 -19.15
CA PRO A 94 -10.53 -8.48 -17.88
C PRO A 94 -9.33 -7.53 -17.74
N VAL A 95 -8.99 -6.76 -18.78
CA VAL A 95 -7.93 -5.76 -18.70
C VAL A 95 -8.29 -4.70 -17.65
N SER A 96 -7.39 -4.52 -16.68
CA SER A 96 -7.54 -3.56 -15.59
C SER A 96 -6.76 -2.26 -15.84
N THR A 97 -5.58 -2.38 -16.43
CA THR A 97 -4.68 -1.26 -16.72
C THR A 97 -3.96 -1.44 -18.06
N ILE A 98 -3.54 -0.33 -18.65
CA ILE A 98 -2.77 -0.29 -19.89
C ILE A 98 -1.57 0.63 -19.74
N LYS A 99 -0.49 0.33 -20.46
CA LYS A 99 0.66 1.21 -20.61
C LYS A 99 0.90 1.47 -22.10
N PHE A 100 0.97 2.74 -22.50
CA PHE A 100 1.36 3.08 -23.86
C PHE A 100 2.85 2.81 -24.06
N VAL A 101 3.18 2.17 -25.19
CA VAL A 101 4.55 1.83 -25.60
C VAL A 101 4.76 2.11 -27.08
N LYS A 102 6.01 1.98 -27.54
CA LYS A 102 6.40 2.22 -28.95
C LYS A 102 5.90 3.58 -29.45
N GLU A 103 6.22 4.65 -28.71
CA GLU A 103 5.78 6.01 -29.04
C GLU A 103 4.25 6.13 -29.16
N ASN A 104 3.52 5.50 -28.24
CA ASN A 104 2.05 5.46 -28.19
C ASN A 104 1.38 4.77 -29.40
N LYS A 105 2.11 3.95 -30.16
CA LYS A 105 1.56 3.15 -31.28
C LYS A 105 1.02 1.80 -30.83
N ALA A 106 1.34 1.38 -29.62
CA ALA A 106 0.87 0.14 -29.02
C ALA A 106 0.55 0.33 -27.53
N VAL A 107 -0.24 -0.59 -26.99
CA VAL A 107 -0.53 -0.66 -25.55
C VAL A 107 -0.14 -2.02 -25.00
N GLU A 108 0.56 -2.02 -23.87
CA GLU A 108 0.80 -3.22 -23.08
C GLU A 108 -0.30 -3.38 -22.04
N PHE A 109 -0.76 -4.60 -21.84
CA PHE A 109 -1.67 -4.95 -20.76
C PHE A 109 -1.42 -6.37 -20.27
N GLN A 110 -2.01 -6.69 -19.12
CA GLN A 110 -1.93 -8.00 -18.50
C GLN A 110 -3.32 -8.62 -18.40
N ILE A 111 -3.39 -9.92 -18.70
CA ILE A 111 -4.54 -10.78 -18.37
C ILE A 111 -3.98 -11.98 -17.62
N ASP A 112 -4.50 -12.22 -16.42
CA ASP A 112 -3.98 -13.22 -15.49
C ASP A 112 -2.46 -13.05 -15.26
N SER A 113 -1.64 -14.00 -15.67
CA SER A 113 -0.17 -13.96 -15.59
C SER A 113 0.50 -13.65 -16.93
N LEU A 114 -0.25 -13.28 -17.96
CA LEU A 114 0.26 -13.12 -19.31
C LEU A 114 0.28 -11.64 -19.70
N LYS A 115 1.43 -11.16 -20.17
CA LYS A 115 1.63 -9.82 -20.70
C LYS A 115 1.45 -9.85 -22.21
N PHE A 116 0.63 -8.93 -22.71
CA PHE A 116 0.37 -8.77 -24.12
C PHE A 116 0.70 -7.37 -24.57
N GLU A 117 1.11 -7.25 -25.83
CA GLU A 117 1.14 -6.01 -26.58
C GLU A 117 -0.02 -6.02 -27.57
N TYR A 118 -0.75 -4.92 -27.66
CA TYR A 118 -1.74 -4.67 -28.70
C TYR A 118 -1.31 -3.48 -29.55
N ASP A 119 -1.08 -3.76 -30.83
CA ASP A 119 -0.77 -2.74 -31.82
C ASP A 119 -2.04 -1.99 -32.23
N LEU A 120 -2.06 -0.68 -32.02
CA LEU A 120 -3.25 0.16 -32.22
C LEU A 120 -3.61 0.33 -33.70
N SER A 121 -2.66 0.08 -34.62
CA SER A 121 -2.87 0.25 -36.06
C SER A 121 -3.39 -1.02 -36.73
N THR A 122 -2.85 -2.18 -36.35
CA THR A 122 -3.17 -3.47 -36.94
C THR A 122 -4.22 -4.25 -36.16
N ALA A 123 -4.51 -3.83 -34.92
CA ALA A 123 -5.34 -4.56 -33.96
C ALA A 123 -4.82 -5.97 -33.63
N ALA A 124 -3.52 -6.21 -33.82
CA ALA A 124 -2.88 -7.48 -33.51
C ALA A 124 -2.50 -7.55 -32.03
N VAL A 125 -2.76 -8.70 -31.40
CA VAL A 125 -2.24 -9.03 -30.08
C VAL A 125 -1.01 -9.91 -30.24
N THR A 126 0.06 -9.55 -29.55
CA THR A 126 1.24 -10.41 -29.40
C THR A 126 1.49 -10.65 -27.92
N PHE A 127 1.88 -11.88 -27.59
CA PHE A 127 2.39 -12.18 -26.26
C PHE A 127 3.81 -11.65 -26.15
N ILE A 128 4.08 -10.94 -25.07
CA ILE A 128 5.40 -10.41 -24.76
C ILE A 128 6.14 -11.36 -23.84
N ASP A 129 5.51 -11.63 -22.69
CA ASP A 129 6.11 -12.41 -21.61
C ASP A 129 5.02 -12.93 -20.67
N THR A 130 5.33 -13.96 -19.92
CA THR A 130 4.54 -14.32 -18.75
C THR A 130 5.01 -13.40 -17.64
N VAL A 131 4.15 -12.51 -17.16
CA VAL A 131 4.33 -11.93 -15.83
C VAL A 131 4.25 -13.12 -14.89
N ARG A 132 5.41 -13.66 -14.51
CA ARG A 132 5.53 -14.37 -13.26
C ARG A 132 5.11 -13.33 -12.22
N THR A 133 3.83 -13.28 -11.90
CA THR A 133 3.42 -13.05 -10.53
C THR A 133 3.84 -14.35 -9.90
N PRO A 134 5.06 -14.47 -9.35
CA PRO A 134 5.30 -15.64 -8.56
C PRO A 134 4.15 -15.64 -7.54
N GLU A 135 3.45 -16.75 -7.39
CA GLU A 135 2.97 -17.15 -6.06
C GLU A 135 4.17 -17.37 -5.11
N ARG A 136 5.25 -16.58 -5.22
CA ARG A 136 5.96 -16.15 -4.04
C ARG A 136 4.84 -15.49 -3.28
N GLN A 137 4.41 -16.15 -2.20
CA GLN A 137 4.16 -15.45 -0.96
C GLN A 137 5.03 -14.20 -1.02
N ARG A 138 4.47 -13.03 -1.38
CA ARG A 138 5.26 -11.80 -1.41
C ARG A 138 5.81 -11.79 -0.01
N GLU A 139 7.11 -12.00 0.12
CA GLU A 139 7.75 -12.14 1.40
C GLU A 139 7.60 -10.76 2.04
N THR A 140 6.49 -10.58 2.77
CA THR A 140 5.99 -9.26 3.18
C THR A 140 6.97 -8.59 4.14
N TRP A 141 7.89 -9.39 4.67
CA TRP A 141 9.02 -8.97 5.47
C TRP A 141 10.09 -8.21 4.68
N LYS A 142 10.21 -8.39 3.36
CA LYS A 142 11.20 -7.72 2.51
C LYS A 142 10.75 -6.30 2.15
N SER A 143 11.56 -5.31 2.51
CA SER A 143 11.49 -3.96 1.95
C SER A 143 12.69 -3.71 1.05
N PHE A 144 12.45 -3.63 -0.27
CA PHE A 144 13.51 -3.42 -1.26
C PHE A 144 13.89 -1.94 -1.35
N SER A 145 15.18 -1.65 -1.56
CA SER A 145 15.64 -0.35 -2.03
C SER A 145 15.00 -0.02 -3.40
N PRO A 146 14.95 1.26 -3.81
CA PRO A 146 14.32 1.66 -5.07
C PRO A 146 14.87 0.94 -6.31
N ASP A 147 16.17 0.65 -6.30
CA ASP A 147 16.88 -0.09 -7.34
C ASP A 147 16.91 -1.61 -7.10
N SER A 148 16.26 -2.08 -6.03
CA SER A 148 16.18 -3.48 -5.62
C SER A 148 17.51 -4.15 -5.31
N VAL A 149 18.59 -3.41 -5.05
CA VAL A 149 19.90 -3.98 -4.65
C VAL A 149 19.89 -4.45 -3.20
N TYR A 150 19.22 -3.73 -2.30
CA TYR A 150 19.17 -4.05 -0.88
C TYR A 150 17.78 -4.45 -0.42
N VAL A 151 17.74 -5.35 0.55
CA VAL A 151 16.53 -5.70 1.31
C VAL A 151 16.74 -5.33 2.77
N VAL A 152 15.79 -4.57 3.32
CA VAL A 152 15.72 -4.24 4.73
C VAL A 152 14.51 -4.92 5.36
N PHE A 153 14.72 -5.45 6.55
CA PHE A 153 13.70 -6.15 7.34
C PHE A 153 13.96 -6.02 8.82
N ALA A 154 13.00 -6.43 9.64
CA ALA A 154 13.17 -6.50 11.09
C ALA A 154 13.22 -7.96 11.55
N LYS A 155 14.03 -8.23 12.58
CA LYS A 155 14.10 -9.53 13.26
C LYS A 155 14.41 -9.27 14.73
N ASN A 156 13.67 -9.89 15.65
CA ASN A 156 13.78 -9.62 17.09
C ASN A 156 13.78 -8.11 17.39
N HIS A 157 12.82 -7.38 16.81
CA HIS A 157 12.64 -5.93 16.91
C HIS A 157 13.79 -5.04 16.40
N ASN A 158 14.86 -5.61 15.83
CA ASN A 158 16.02 -4.90 15.31
C ASN A 158 16.02 -4.86 13.79
N LEU A 159 16.62 -3.83 13.22
CA LEU A 159 16.71 -3.61 11.78
C LEU A 159 17.93 -4.33 11.19
N PHE A 160 17.73 -5.01 10.06
CA PHE A 160 18.76 -5.72 9.33
C PHE A 160 18.72 -5.32 7.85
N VAL A 161 19.87 -5.44 7.18
CA VAL A 161 20.03 -5.25 5.73
C VAL A 161 20.78 -6.45 5.14
N MET A 162 20.42 -6.84 3.92
CA MET A 162 21.13 -7.84 3.12
C MET A 162 21.01 -7.51 1.63
N ASP A 163 21.83 -8.12 0.80
CA ASP A 163 21.73 -7.98 -0.66
C ASP A 163 20.51 -8.75 -1.19
N ALA A 164 19.82 -8.18 -2.16
CA ALA A 164 18.56 -8.73 -2.69
C ALA A 164 18.76 -9.87 -3.68
N GLU A 165 19.86 -9.83 -4.45
CA GLU A 165 20.14 -10.75 -5.55
C GLU A 165 20.76 -12.08 -5.08
N ASP A 166 21.25 -12.13 -3.85
CA ASP A 166 21.89 -13.31 -3.27
C ASP A 166 20.99 -13.96 -2.19
N PRO A 167 20.41 -15.15 -2.45
CA PRO A 167 19.63 -15.90 -1.48
C PRO A 167 20.42 -16.29 -0.22
N ASP A 168 21.74 -16.40 -0.33
CA ASP A 168 22.68 -16.75 0.74
C ASP A 168 23.37 -15.50 1.34
N SER A 169 22.88 -14.29 1.00
CA SER A 169 23.43 -13.03 1.50
C SER A 169 23.45 -12.99 3.03
N VAL A 170 24.57 -12.51 3.58
CA VAL A 170 24.77 -12.35 5.02
C VAL A 170 23.88 -11.23 5.55
N GLU A 171 23.09 -11.54 6.57
CA GLU A 171 22.31 -10.51 7.26
C GLU A 171 23.23 -9.59 8.08
N HIS A 172 23.18 -8.30 7.79
CA HIS A 172 23.90 -7.27 8.53
C HIS A 172 22.96 -6.51 9.46
N GLN A 173 23.22 -6.60 10.77
CA GLN A 173 22.44 -5.92 11.78
C GLN A 173 22.78 -4.42 11.84
N LEU A 174 21.77 -3.56 11.74
CA LEU A 174 21.90 -2.11 11.80
C LEU A 174 21.58 -1.55 13.20
N THR A 175 20.79 -2.26 14.01
CA THR A 175 20.37 -1.82 15.34
C THR A 175 20.45 -2.95 16.36
N THR A 176 20.63 -2.62 17.64
CA THR A 176 20.72 -3.59 18.75
C THR A 176 19.79 -3.27 19.91
N GLU A 177 19.23 -2.06 19.93
CA GLU A 177 18.37 -1.49 20.97
C GLU A 177 16.88 -1.81 20.77
N GLY A 178 16.52 -2.62 19.78
CA GLY A 178 15.16 -3.04 19.50
C GLY A 178 14.63 -4.03 20.54
N GLU A 179 13.44 -3.75 21.06
CA GLU A 179 12.69 -4.66 21.94
C GLU A 179 11.17 -4.48 21.75
N ARG A 180 10.37 -5.32 22.43
CA ARG A 180 8.91 -5.23 22.37
C ARG A 180 8.45 -3.87 22.89
N TRP A 181 7.55 -3.22 22.15
CA TRP A 181 7.07 -1.84 22.40
C TRP A 181 8.11 -0.73 22.19
N TYR A 182 9.30 -1.06 21.71
CA TYR A 182 10.31 -0.13 21.25
C TYR A 182 11.01 -0.78 20.05
N SER A 183 10.33 -0.83 18.90
CA SER A 183 10.70 -1.74 17.81
C SER A 183 10.98 -1.02 16.49
N PHE A 184 11.81 -1.64 15.65
CA PHE A 184 11.93 -1.30 14.23
C PHE A 184 11.00 -2.13 13.31
N ALA A 185 10.34 -3.15 13.85
CA ALA A 185 9.35 -3.94 13.14
C ALA A 185 8.06 -3.14 12.89
N SER A 186 7.26 -3.58 11.93
CA SER A 186 5.95 -2.98 11.67
C SER A 186 4.97 -3.20 12.84
N SER A 187 5.08 -4.34 13.52
CA SER A 187 4.36 -4.62 14.77
C SER A 187 5.31 -4.50 15.95
N ASP A 188 4.99 -3.60 16.88
CA ASP A 188 5.83 -3.37 18.06
C ASP A 188 5.69 -4.51 19.08
N ASP A 189 4.63 -5.31 18.96
CA ASP A 189 4.28 -6.40 19.89
C ASP A 189 4.72 -7.78 19.43
N ASP A 190 5.34 -7.88 18.23
CA ASP A 190 5.74 -9.13 17.59
C ASP A 190 6.55 -10.00 18.56
N THR A 191 6.13 -11.25 18.74
CA THR A 191 6.81 -12.21 19.62
C THR A 191 7.58 -13.26 18.82
N THR A 192 7.63 -13.13 17.50
CA THR A 192 8.29 -14.10 16.64
C THR A 192 9.79 -13.85 16.58
N THR A 193 10.53 -14.89 16.23
CA THR A 193 11.97 -14.78 15.93
C THR A 193 12.26 -14.76 14.43
N LYS A 194 11.20 -14.70 13.61
CA LYS A 194 11.27 -14.73 12.15
C LYS A 194 11.59 -13.35 11.60
N ARG A 195 11.95 -13.30 10.31
CA ARG A 195 12.01 -12.04 9.57
C ARG A 195 10.59 -11.49 9.43
N VAL A 196 10.40 -10.25 9.80
CA VAL A 196 9.14 -9.51 9.69
C VAL A 196 9.37 -8.18 8.99
N ARG A 197 8.28 -7.55 8.56
CA ARG A 197 8.35 -6.26 7.87
C ARG A 197 8.89 -5.21 8.83
N ALA A 198 9.82 -4.38 8.37
CA ALA A 198 10.27 -3.21 9.10
C ALA A 198 9.40 -1.98 8.79
N ARG A 199 9.29 -1.04 9.73
CA ARG A 199 8.59 0.25 9.56
C ARG A 199 9.50 1.28 8.87
N VAL A 200 10.02 0.92 7.70
CA VAL A 200 10.96 1.74 6.93
C VAL A 200 10.30 2.42 5.75
N GLN A 201 10.84 3.58 5.37
CA GLN A 201 10.52 4.29 4.14
C GLN A 201 11.83 4.63 3.43
N TRP A 202 11.93 4.30 2.14
CA TRP A 202 13.12 4.56 1.33
C TRP A 202 13.09 5.96 0.72
N PHE A 203 14.25 6.59 0.61
CA PHE A 203 14.43 7.76 -0.24
C PHE A 203 14.40 7.33 -1.70
N GLU A 204 13.83 8.15 -2.59
CA GLU A 204 13.78 7.83 -4.02
C GLU A 204 15.21 7.75 -4.61
N ASN A 205 15.48 6.79 -5.50
CA ASN A 205 16.78 6.67 -6.19
C ASN A 205 18.00 6.68 -5.24
N SER A 206 17.87 6.10 -4.04
CA SER A 206 18.90 6.17 -3.00
C SER A 206 18.90 4.92 -2.12
N HIS A 207 20.06 4.62 -1.52
CA HIS A 207 20.22 3.60 -0.48
C HIS A 207 19.95 4.13 0.94
N LYS A 208 19.45 5.37 1.06
CA LYS A 208 19.02 5.94 2.33
C LYS A 208 17.58 5.55 2.63
N LEU A 209 17.28 5.38 3.91
CA LEU A 209 15.92 5.14 4.42
C LEU A 209 15.74 5.82 5.77
N TYR A 210 14.49 6.06 6.14
CA TYR A 210 14.16 6.59 7.45
C TYR A 210 13.13 5.72 8.18
N VAL A 211 13.12 5.85 9.51
CA VAL A 211 12.15 5.23 10.41
C VAL A 211 11.63 6.30 11.36
N VAL A 212 10.31 6.44 11.44
CA VAL A 212 9.67 7.08 12.59
C VAL A 212 9.29 6.00 13.58
N ARG A 213 10.08 5.92 14.65
CA ARG A 213 9.96 4.92 15.71
C ARG A 213 9.18 5.48 16.87
N GLN A 214 8.46 4.61 17.58
CA GLN A 214 7.77 4.96 18.81
C GLN A 214 8.33 4.14 19.97
N ASP A 215 8.60 4.79 21.09
CA ASP A 215 8.77 4.13 22.39
C ASP A 215 7.43 4.12 23.12
N ARG A 216 6.88 2.93 23.26
CA ARG A 216 5.59 2.65 23.89
C ARG A 216 5.74 1.80 25.15
N ARG A 217 6.97 1.57 25.63
CA ARG A 217 7.24 0.70 26.79
C ARG A 217 6.55 1.20 28.06
N LYS A 218 6.41 2.52 28.20
CA LYS A 218 5.73 3.17 29.34
C LYS A 218 4.23 3.39 29.15
N VAL A 219 3.70 3.12 27.96
CA VAL A 219 2.25 3.27 27.69
C VAL A 219 1.51 2.15 28.41
N ASN A 220 0.34 2.45 28.97
CA ASN A 220 -0.47 1.46 29.65
C ASN A 220 -1.11 0.48 28.66
N ASP A 221 -1.45 -0.70 29.17
CA ASP A 221 -2.16 -1.72 28.41
C ASP A 221 -3.67 -1.43 28.45
N LEU A 222 -4.33 -1.73 27.34
CA LEU A 222 -5.77 -1.87 27.22
C LEU A 222 -6.06 -3.30 26.72
N TRP A 223 -7.27 -3.76 26.96
CA TRP A 223 -7.68 -5.11 26.60
C TRP A 223 -9.04 -5.14 25.93
N VAL A 224 -9.18 -6.06 24.98
CA VAL A 224 -10.46 -6.47 24.39
C VAL A 224 -10.61 -7.98 24.53
N ILE A 225 -11.85 -8.45 24.48
CA ILE A 225 -12.16 -9.89 24.57
C ILE A 225 -12.57 -10.35 23.18
N ASP A 226 -11.83 -11.30 22.62
CA ASP A 226 -12.27 -12.03 21.44
C ASP A 226 -13.24 -13.12 21.89
N VAL A 227 -14.54 -12.83 21.73
CA VAL A 227 -15.64 -13.74 22.10
C VAL A 227 -15.87 -14.87 21.08
N LEU A 228 -15.26 -14.77 19.90
CA LEU A 228 -15.39 -15.77 18.83
C LEU A 228 -14.29 -16.84 18.88
N SER A 229 -13.27 -16.63 19.72
CA SER A 229 -12.22 -17.61 19.94
C SER A 229 -12.79 -18.91 20.55
N GLU A 230 -12.40 -20.04 19.97
CA GLU A 230 -12.74 -21.39 20.43
C GLU A 230 -11.53 -22.03 21.14
N PRO A 231 -11.73 -22.86 22.18
CA PRO A 231 -13.00 -23.31 22.76
C PRO A 231 -13.60 -22.33 23.79
N ARG A 232 -12.91 -21.22 24.08
CA ARG A 232 -13.34 -20.18 25.02
C ARG A 232 -12.83 -18.81 24.55
N PRO A 233 -13.52 -17.72 24.92
CA PRO A 233 -13.05 -16.36 24.67
C PRO A 233 -11.62 -16.13 25.16
N THR A 234 -10.86 -15.34 24.41
CA THR A 234 -9.48 -14.97 24.73
C THR A 234 -9.37 -13.49 25.01
N LEU A 235 -8.34 -13.12 25.77
CA LEU A 235 -8.02 -11.73 26.10
C LEU A 235 -6.93 -11.23 25.14
N GLU A 236 -7.21 -10.18 24.39
CA GLU A 236 -6.20 -9.48 23.60
C GLU A 236 -5.72 -8.25 24.37
N THR A 237 -4.40 -8.13 24.54
CA THR A 237 -3.76 -7.04 25.31
C THR A 237 -2.85 -6.22 24.40
N TYR A 238 -3.01 -4.89 24.40
CA TYR A 238 -2.25 -3.99 23.54
C TYR A 238 -2.01 -2.64 24.21
N LYS A 239 -0.96 -1.92 23.78
CA LYS A 239 -0.62 -0.59 24.30
C LYS A 239 -1.60 0.46 23.80
N TYR A 240 -2.29 1.18 24.69
CA TYR A 240 -3.22 2.24 24.31
C TYR A 240 -3.15 3.42 25.28
N PRO A 241 -2.72 4.61 24.82
CA PRO A 241 -2.70 5.81 25.65
C PRO A 241 -4.11 6.42 25.73
N MET A 242 -4.74 6.39 26.90
CA MET A 242 -6.02 7.06 27.12
C MET A 242 -5.84 8.58 27.28
N PRO A 243 -6.86 9.39 26.94
CA PRO A 243 -6.81 10.83 27.17
C PRO A 243 -6.49 11.17 28.63
N GLY A 244 -5.46 11.99 28.83
CA GLY A 244 -5.03 12.47 30.15
C GLY A 244 -4.00 11.60 30.88
N GLU A 245 -3.66 10.41 30.37
CA GLU A 245 -2.61 9.58 30.99
C GLU A 245 -1.22 10.19 30.88
N GLU A 246 -0.40 10.07 31.91
CA GLU A 246 0.95 10.65 31.93
C GLU A 246 1.81 10.16 30.75
N ASN A 247 1.89 8.83 30.56
CA ASN A 247 2.78 8.21 29.59
C ASN A 247 2.09 7.97 28.24
N VAL A 248 2.60 8.64 27.21
CA VAL A 248 2.18 8.46 25.81
C VAL A 248 3.35 7.99 24.94
N PRO A 249 3.12 7.49 23.71
CA PRO A 249 4.20 7.10 22.81
C PRO A 249 5.19 8.26 22.57
N GLN A 250 6.48 8.00 22.75
CA GLN A 250 7.54 8.97 22.46
C GLN A 250 8.08 8.71 21.06
N TYR A 251 8.19 9.75 20.22
CA TYR A 251 8.57 9.61 18.82
C TYR A 251 10.05 9.89 18.60
N GLU A 252 10.68 9.08 17.75
CA GLU A 252 12.05 9.29 17.28
C GLU A 252 12.10 9.20 15.76
N LEU A 253 12.96 10.02 15.15
CA LEU A 253 13.26 9.96 13.72
C LEU A 253 14.70 9.47 13.54
N TRP A 254 14.85 8.39 12.77
CA TRP A 254 16.13 7.76 12.49
C TRP A 254 16.37 7.70 10.98
N PHE A 255 17.61 7.94 10.58
CA PHE A 255 18.11 7.77 9.22
C PHE A 255 19.10 6.63 9.16
N PHE A 256 19.06 5.88 8.07
CA PHE A 256 19.98 4.78 7.80
C PHE A 256 20.48 4.86 6.37
N ASN A 257 21.69 4.36 6.15
CA ASN A 257 22.24 4.10 4.83
C ASN A 257 22.53 2.60 4.71
N ALA A 258 21.83 1.92 3.81
CA ALA A 258 21.90 0.47 3.63
C ALA A 258 23.30 0.01 3.17
N GLU A 259 23.87 0.72 2.19
CA GLU A 259 25.19 0.43 1.61
C GLU A 259 26.32 0.66 2.61
N LYS A 260 26.33 1.83 3.26
CA LYS A 260 27.35 2.20 4.25
C LYS A 260 27.13 1.55 5.62
N ARG A 261 25.95 0.97 5.85
CA ARG A 261 25.54 0.32 7.11
C ARG A 261 25.63 1.25 8.31
N THR A 262 25.32 2.52 8.10
CA THR A 262 25.35 3.56 9.13
C THR A 262 23.95 3.96 9.55
N LYS A 263 23.80 4.43 10.78
CA LYS A 263 22.56 5.04 11.29
C LYS A 263 22.85 6.35 12.00
N VAL A 264 21.89 7.27 11.96
CA VAL A 264 21.92 8.57 12.64
C VAL A 264 20.54 8.88 13.20
N LYS A 265 20.46 9.30 14.46
CA LYS A 265 19.22 9.83 15.05
C LYS A 265 19.10 11.31 14.70
N ALA A 266 17.94 11.75 14.21
CA ALA A 266 17.69 13.15 13.96
C ALA A 266 17.49 13.91 15.27
N GLU A 267 18.00 15.14 15.35
CA GLU A 267 17.70 16.09 16.44
C GLU A 267 16.29 16.66 16.28
N ALA A 268 15.28 15.82 16.52
CA ALA A 268 13.88 16.15 16.29
C ALA A 268 13.12 16.59 17.55
N ASP A 269 13.73 16.56 18.73
CA ASP A 269 13.07 16.81 20.02
C ASP A 269 12.98 18.29 20.37
N LYS A 270 11.85 18.73 20.92
CA LYS A 270 11.64 20.09 21.45
C LYS A 270 10.61 20.13 22.57
N TRP A 271 9.47 19.47 22.39
CA TRP A 271 8.39 19.46 23.38
C TRP A 271 8.25 18.08 24.02
N ILE A 272 7.87 18.07 25.29
CA ILE A 272 7.46 16.85 25.99
C ILE A 272 6.26 16.26 25.25
N ASP A 273 6.29 14.94 25.01
CA ASP A 273 5.20 14.18 24.39
C ASP A 273 4.78 14.68 23.00
N GLN A 274 5.73 15.24 22.26
CA GLN A 274 5.50 15.67 20.88
C GLN A 274 5.17 14.50 19.96
N ALA A 275 4.47 14.80 18.86
CA ALA A 275 4.29 13.88 17.75
C ALA A 275 5.12 14.31 16.54
N ILE A 276 5.67 13.34 15.81
CA ILE A 276 6.31 13.53 14.50
C ILE A 276 5.38 12.95 13.42
N GLY A 277 5.05 13.75 12.41
CA GLY A 277 4.06 13.43 11.36
C GLY A 277 2.61 13.57 11.84
N GLY A 278 1.65 13.04 11.07
CA GLY A 278 0.22 13.02 11.42
C GLY A 278 -0.75 12.59 10.32
N THR A 279 -1.81 11.87 10.72
CA THR A 279 -2.88 11.31 9.86
C THR A 279 -3.70 12.35 9.08
N TYR A 280 -3.67 13.62 9.48
CA TYR A 280 -4.47 14.70 8.85
C TYR A 280 -3.61 15.68 8.04
N ILE A 281 -2.38 15.30 7.73
CA ILE A 281 -1.46 16.08 6.90
C ILE A 281 -1.14 15.22 5.68
N GLY A 282 -1.21 15.81 4.48
CA GLY A 282 -0.83 15.11 3.24
C GLY A 282 0.54 14.44 3.38
N GLY A 283 0.70 13.25 2.83
CA GLY A 283 1.96 12.47 2.99
C GLY A 283 2.27 12.04 4.43
N GLY A 284 1.30 12.10 5.35
CA GLY A 284 1.53 11.79 6.76
C GLY A 284 2.36 12.84 7.51
N GLY A 285 2.56 14.02 6.93
CA GLY A 285 3.38 15.09 7.50
C GLY A 285 4.89 14.80 7.48
N ILE A 286 5.35 13.92 6.58
CA ILE A 286 6.76 13.62 6.35
C ILE A 286 7.00 13.63 4.85
N PHE A 287 8.01 14.36 4.41
CA PHE A 287 8.29 14.62 3.00
C PHE A 287 9.78 14.51 2.73
N ILE A 288 10.14 13.69 1.74
CA ILE A 288 11.51 13.58 1.26
C ILE A 288 11.82 14.79 0.35
N GLY A 289 12.94 15.46 0.60
CA GLY A 289 13.42 16.52 -0.27
C GLY A 289 13.86 15.97 -1.63
N LYS A 290 13.67 16.75 -2.72
CA LYS A 290 13.97 16.33 -4.10
C LYS A 290 15.40 15.82 -4.33
N THR A 291 16.34 16.33 -3.54
CA THR A 291 17.78 16.05 -3.60
C THR A 291 18.23 14.95 -2.63
N ASN A 292 17.33 14.39 -1.82
CA ASN A 292 17.59 13.34 -0.82
C ASN A 292 18.64 13.70 0.25
N ASP A 293 18.96 14.97 0.41
CA ASP A 293 19.86 15.54 1.44
C ASP A 293 19.10 16.00 2.68
N LYS A 294 17.77 16.20 2.55
CA LYS A 294 16.89 16.63 3.62
C LYS A 294 15.61 15.81 3.68
N LEU A 295 15.11 15.62 4.89
CA LEU A 295 13.75 15.20 5.18
C LEU A 295 13.02 16.36 5.86
N TYR A 296 11.86 16.72 5.34
CA TYR A 296 10.95 17.65 5.99
C TYR A 296 9.91 16.88 6.78
N PHE A 297 9.63 17.31 8.00
CA PHE A 297 8.61 16.67 8.83
C PHE A 297 7.85 17.69 9.64
N VAL A 298 6.62 17.36 9.99
CA VAL A 298 5.82 18.14 10.90
C VAL A 298 6.02 17.64 12.32
N ARG A 299 6.24 18.55 13.25
CA ARG A 299 6.24 18.30 14.69
C ARG A 299 5.08 19.02 15.36
N ARG A 300 4.40 18.37 16.31
CA ARG A 300 3.24 18.92 17.01
C ARG A 300 3.35 18.77 18.52
N SER A 301 2.88 19.77 19.26
CA SER A 301 2.77 19.70 20.72
C SER A 301 1.69 18.70 21.13
N ARG A 302 1.84 18.13 22.34
CA ARG A 302 0.88 17.17 22.90
C ARG A 302 -0.56 17.72 22.97
N ASP A 303 -0.70 19.02 23.23
CA ASP A 303 -1.99 19.70 23.34
C ASP A 303 -2.55 20.20 22.00
N TRP A 304 -1.85 19.90 20.90
CA TRP A 304 -2.21 20.25 19.52
C TRP A 304 -2.35 21.76 19.25
N LYS A 305 -1.83 22.63 20.14
CA LYS A 305 -1.87 24.08 19.93
C LYS A 305 -0.76 24.58 19.02
N ASP A 306 0.37 23.87 18.99
CA ASP A 306 1.55 24.27 18.22
C ASP A 306 1.92 23.22 17.18
N ILE A 307 2.32 23.70 16.00
CA ILE A 307 2.77 22.90 14.87
C ILE A 307 3.98 23.58 14.22
N GLU A 308 5.02 22.80 13.94
CA GLU A 308 6.21 23.27 13.25
C GLU A 308 6.50 22.40 12.03
N LEU A 309 6.89 23.06 10.93
CA LEU A 309 7.54 22.39 9.81
C LEU A 309 9.05 22.42 10.06
N CYS A 310 9.64 21.24 10.19
CA CYS A 310 11.05 21.04 10.46
C CYS A 310 11.76 20.46 9.25
N ALA A 311 13.07 20.66 9.18
CA ALA A 311 13.96 20.02 8.22
C ALA A 311 15.08 19.33 8.99
N ALA A 312 15.41 18.09 8.60
CA ALA A 312 16.54 17.33 9.10
C ALA A 312 17.45 16.95 7.93
N ASP A 313 18.76 17.05 8.13
CA ASP A 313 19.76 16.59 7.18
C ASP A 313 19.90 15.06 7.27
N THR A 314 20.09 14.39 6.13
CA THR A 314 19.99 12.93 5.97
C THR A 314 21.28 12.30 5.47
#